data_AF-A0A023GCC5-F1
#
_entry.id   AF-A0A023GCC5-F1
#
_cell.length_a   1.000
_cell.length_b   1.000
_cell.length_c   1.000
_cell.angle_alpha   90.00
_cell.angle_beta   90.00
_cell.angle_gamma   90.00
#
_symmetry.space_group_name_H-M   'P 1'
#
loop_
_entity.id
_entity.type
_entity.pdbx_description
1 polymer ?
#
loop_
_entity_poly.entity_id
_entity_poly.type
_entity_poly.pdbx_seq_one_letter_code
_entity_poly.pdbx_strand_id
1 'polypeptide(L)' 'MQNNLVYALGLLLCFQILILSVNGCLTAPPRKRAGAAECVGQFCDFWGSCWRGCYCYGQNPWCSGYCFG' A
#
# COMPACT_ATOMS: atom_id res chain seq x y z
N MET A 1 15.93 -34.80 -6.35
CA MET A 1 15.66 -34.09 -5.07
C MET A 1 16.07 -32.61 -5.09
N GLN A 2 17.13 -32.24 -5.81
CA GLN A 2 17.63 -30.85 -5.88
C GLN A 2 16.65 -29.85 -6.53
N ASN A 3 15.92 -30.26 -7.58
CA ASN A 3 14.91 -29.41 -8.22
C ASN A 3 13.77 -29.00 -7.27
N ASN A 4 13.29 -29.91 -6.42
CA ASN A 4 12.19 -29.62 -5.49
C ASN A 4 12.61 -28.55 -4.46
N LEU A 5 13.89 -28.53 -4.10
CA LEU A 5 14.46 -27.59 -3.14
C LEU A 5 14.56 -26.18 -3.74
N VAL A 6 14.93 -26.07 -5.02
CA VAL A 6 14.93 -24.79 -5.76
C VAL A 6 13.52 -24.24 -5.92
N TYR A 7 12.55 -25.09 -6.25
CA TYR A 7 11.14 -24.68 -6.34
C TYR A 7 10.58 -24.21 -4.99
N ALA A 8 10.89 -24.90 -3.90
CA ALA A 8 10.47 -24.51 -2.56
C ALA A 8 11.07 -23.16 -2.13
N LEU A 9 12.36 -22.93 -2.42
CA LEU A 9 13.02 -21.65 -2.18
C LEU A 9 12.41 -20.51 -3.00
N GLY A 10 12.11 -20.76 -4.28
CA GLY A 10 11.43 -19.79 -5.14
C GLY A 10 10.04 -19.43 -4.64
N LEU A 11 9.24 -20.43 -4.24
CA LEU A 11 7.92 -20.21 -3.63
C LEU A 11 8.01 -19.41 -2.34
N LEU A 12 8.95 -19.74 -1.45
CA LEU A 12 9.17 -19.02 -0.19
C LEU A 12 9.53 -17.56 -0.43
N LEU A 13 10.42 -17.26 -1.38
CA LEU A 13 10.78 -15.88 -1.74
C LEU A 13 9.57 -15.11 -2.27
N CYS A 14 8.78 -15.72 -3.16
CA CYS A 14 7.55 -15.11 -3.67
C CYS A 14 6.56 -14.79 -2.53
N PHE A 15 6.34 -15.73 -1.60
CA PHE A 15 5.48 -15.49 -0.44
C PHE A 15 6.04 -14.41 0.48
N GLN A 16 7.35 -14.34 0.70
CA GLN A 16 7.94 -13.28 1.53
C GLN A 16 7.75 -11.90 0.91
N ILE A 17 7.92 -11.77 -0.40
CA ILE A 17 7.67 -10.52 -1.12
C ILE A 17 6.19 -10.11 -1.00
N LEU A 18 5.27 -11.08 -1.16
CA LEU A 18 3.82 -10.86 -1.00
C LEU A 18 3.40 -10.55 0.44
N ILE A 19 4.01 -11.17 1.44
CA ILE A 19 3.65 -10.92 2.85
C ILE A 19 4.19 -9.55 3.30
N LEU A 20 5.41 -9.19 2.89
CA LEU A 20 5.93 -7.83 3.11
C LEU A 20 5.08 -6.79 2.41
N SER A 21 4.56 -7.11 1.22
CA SER A 21 3.71 -6.18 0.50
C SER A 21 2.44 -5.89 1.29
N VAL A 22 1.72 -6.91 1.75
CA VAL A 22 0.45 -6.76 2.49
C VAL A 22 0.63 -6.08 3.85
N ASN A 23 1.69 -6.39 4.59
CA ASN A 23 1.95 -5.75 5.90
C ASN A 23 2.38 -4.28 5.79
N GLY A 24 2.88 -3.85 4.63
CA GLY A 24 3.24 -2.45 4.38
C GLY A 24 2.06 -1.56 3.97
N CYS A 25 0.89 -2.14 3.72
CA CYS A 25 -0.27 -1.41 3.21
C CYS A 25 -1.09 -0.80 4.36
N LEU A 26 -1.56 0.43 4.15
CA LEU A 26 -2.58 1.01 5.02
C LEU A 26 -3.89 0.25 4.84
N THR A 27 -4.26 -0.55 5.83
CA THR A 27 -5.54 -1.28 5.86
C THR A 27 -6.69 -0.40 6.37
N ALA A 28 -6.36 0.69 7.06
CA ALA A 28 -7.33 1.64 7.59
C ALA A 28 -7.24 2.98 6.84
N PRO A 29 -8.20 3.30 5.97
CA PRO A 29 -8.26 4.63 5.36
C PRO A 29 -8.45 5.70 6.43
N PRO A 30 -7.80 6.87 6.30
CA PRO A 30 -8.00 7.98 7.21
C PRO A 30 -9.46 8.43 7.13
N ARG A 31 -10.14 8.48 8.28
CA ARG A 31 -11.50 8.97 8.37
C ARG A 31 -11.51 10.49 8.35
N LYS A 32 -12.28 11.08 7.44
CA LYS A 32 -12.54 12.51 7.39
C LYS A 32 -13.12 12.98 8.74
N ARG A 33 -12.37 13.81 9.45
CA ARG A 33 -12.80 14.44 10.71
C ARG A 33 -13.47 15.78 10.40
N ALA A 34 -14.28 16.30 11.34
CA ALA A 34 -14.84 17.64 11.21
C ALA A 34 -13.71 18.67 11.08
N GLY A 35 -13.68 19.41 9.97
CA GLY A 35 -12.62 20.39 9.65
C GLY A 35 -11.46 19.85 8.80
N ALA A 36 -11.42 18.54 8.49
CA ALA A 36 -10.41 17.99 7.57
C ALA A 36 -10.72 18.36 6.11
N ALA A 37 -9.67 18.51 5.30
CA ALA A 37 -9.81 18.79 3.87
C ALA A 37 -10.61 17.69 3.15
N GLU A 38 -11.34 18.07 2.10
CA GLU A 38 -12.18 17.15 1.29
C GLU A 38 -11.39 15.98 0.70
N CYS A 39 -10.09 16.17 0.50
CA CYS A 39 -9.20 15.14 -0.03
C CYS A 39 -8.83 14.05 0.98
N VAL A 40 -9.08 14.21 2.28
CA VAL A 40 -8.72 13.20 3.29
C VAL A 40 -9.54 11.92 3.11
N GLY A 41 -8.85 10.79 2.95
CA GLY A 41 -9.46 9.47 2.73
C GLY A 41 -9.60 9.07 1.26
N GLN A 42 -9.27 9.96 0.30
CA GLN A 42 -9.18 9.59 -1.11
C GLN A 42 -7.99 8.66 -1.34
N PHE A 43 -8.12 7.74 -2.31
CA PHE A 43 -7.02 6.90 -2.75
C PHE A 43 -5.98 7.70 -3.53
N CYS A 44 -4.70 7.44 -3.25
CA CYS A 44 -3.58 7.92 -4.04
C CYS A 44 -2.72 6.73 -4.49
N ASP A 45 -3.03 6.26 -5.69
CA ASP A 45 -2.34 5.14 -6.35
C ASP A 45 -1.07 5.60 -7.06
N PHE A 46 -0.34 4.68 -7.69
CA PHE A 46 0.85 4.97 -8.52
C PHE A 46 0.65 6.13 -9.52
N TRP A 47 -0.59 6.30 -10.00
CA TRP A 47 -1.00 7.38 -10.90
C TRP A 47 -1.98 8.38 -10.27
N GLY A 48 -2.37 8.18 -9.02
CA GLY A 48 -3.29 9.03 -8.28
C GLY A 48 -2.55 10.18 -7.60
N SER A 49 -3.19 11.35 -7.53
CA SER A 49 -2.69 12.49 -6.78
C SER A 49 -3.73 12.99 -5.81
N CYS A 50 -3.27 13.50 -4.67
CA CYS A 50 -4.15 14.13 -3.69
C CYS A 50 -4.46 15.57 -4.12
N TRP A 51 -5.71 15.99 -3.94
CA TRP A 51 -6.11 17.37 -4.18
C TRP A 51 -5.41 18.36 -3.23
N ARG A 52 -5.32 19.63 -3.67
CA ARG A 52 -4.59 20.71 -2.99
C ARG A 52 -4.85 20.73 -1.47
N GLY A 53 -3.77 20.70 -0.70
CA GLY A 53 -3.81 20.70 0.77
C GLY A 53 -3.63 19.32 1.39
N CYS A 54 -3.71 18.24 0.61
CA CYS A 54 -3.42 16.89 1.07
C CYS A 54 -2.12 16.31 0.50
N TYR A 55 -1.50 15.41 1.25
CA TYR A 55 -0.36 14.60 0.83
C TYR A 55 -0.73 13.11 0.80
N CYS A 56 -0.09 12.38 -0.10
CA CYS A 56 -0.27 10.93 -0.21
C CYS A 56 0.61 10.20 0.81
N TYR A 57 0.03 9.24 1.54
CA TYR A 57 0.74 8.45 2.54
C TYR A 57 0.46 6.96 2.40
N GLY A 58 1.51 6.15 2.63
CA GLY A 58 1.49 4.68 2.55
C GLY A 58 1.40 4.08 1.15
N GLN A 59 1.55 4.91 0.11
CA GLN A 59 1.70 4.44 -1.27
C GLN A 59 3.01 3.65 -1.42
N ASN A 60 2.92 2.49 -2.07
CA ASN A 60 4.06 1.67 -2.42
C ASN A 60 3.78 0.87 -3.72
N PRO A 61 4.76 0.16 -4.30
CA PRO A 61 4.57 -0.59 -5.55
C PRO A 61 3.50 -1.69 -5.51
N TRP A 62 3.04 -2.05 -4.32
CA TRP A 62 2.11 -3.14 -4.10
C TRP A 62 0.73 -2.69 -3.64
N CYS A 63 0.62 -1.46 -3.13
CA CYS A 63 -0.61 -0.93 -2.57
C CYS A 63 -0.77 0.56 -2.80
N SER A 64 -2.04 0.91 -2.99
CA SER A 64 -2.60 2.24 -2.92
C SER A 64 -2.32 2.91 -1.58
N GLY A 65 -1.92 4.18 -1.62
CA GLY A 65 -1.90 5.04 -0.44
C GLY A 65 -3.25 5.71 -0.22
N TYR A 66 -3.32 6.52 0.83
CA TYR A 66 -4.45 7.41 1.08
C TYR A 66 -3.98 8.85 1.25
N CYS A 67 -4.87 9.79 0.94
CA CYS A 67 -4.65 11.20 1.14
C CYS A 67 -4.91 11.62 2.60
N PHE A 68 -3.96 12.39 3.14
CA PHE A 68 -3.98 13.01 4.46
C PHE A 68 -3.89 14.53 4.30
N GLY A 69 -4.50 15.30 5.20
CA GLY A 69 -4.55 16.76 5.14
C GLY A 69 -4.52 17.38 6.52
#